data_AF-A0A453CB19-F1
#
_entry.id   AF-A0A453CB19-F1
#
_cell.length_a   1.000
_cell.length_b   1.000
_cell.length_c   1.000
_cell.angle_alpha   90.00
_cell.angle_beta   90.00
_cell.angle_gamma   90.00
#
_symmetry.space_group_name_H-M   'P 1'
#
loop_
_entity.id
_entity.type
_entity.pdbx_description
1 polymer ?
#
loop_
_entity_poly.entity_id
_entity_poly.type
_entity_poly.pdbx_seq_one_letter_code
_entity_poly.pdbx_strand_id
1 'polypeptide(L)'
;DWKTERYKAIIKSGTVEPRPGVLRLMDEVKGAGIKLAVCSAATKSSVVLCLENLLGLERFNGLDCFLAGDDVKMKKPDPSIYITAAKVVSTTGADHVELYLRFFQIGRVNDLIVRCRN
;
A
#
# COMPACT_ATOMS: atom_id res chain seq x y z
N ASP A 1 12.96 -17.85 -7.83
CA ASP A 1 13.27 -18.03 -6.39
C ASP A 1 12.07 -18.67 -5.72
N TRP A 2 12.26 -19.82 -5.05
CA TRP A 2 11.18 -20.61 -4.45
C TRP A 2 10.41 -19.83 -3.38
N LYS A 3 11.04 -18.85 -2.72
CA LYS A 3 10.40 -17.97 -1.73
C LYS A 3 9.32 -17.10 -2.36
N THR A 4 9.59 -16.54 -3.54
CA THR A 4 8.64 -15.71 -4.28
C THR A 4 7.42 -16.51 -4.72
N GLU A 5 7.63 -17.73 -5.21
CA GLU A 5 6.53 -18.61 -5.63
C GLU A 5 5.70 -19.10 -4.44
N ARG A 6 6.34 -19.42 -3.31
CA ARG A 6 5.64 -19.77 -2.07
C ARG A 6 4.84 -18.60 -1.52
N TYR A 7 5.39 -17.37 -1.55
CA TYR A 7 4.69 -16.15 -1.17
C TYR A 7 3.43 -15.94 -2.02
N LYS A 8 3.56 -15.99 -3.35
CA LYS A 8 2.41 -15.86 -4.26
C LYS A 8 1.35 -16.93 -4.00
N ALA A 9 1.75 -18.17 -3.74
CA ALA A 9 0.82 -19.25 -3.44
C ALA A 9 0.04 -19.01 -2.14
N ILE A 10 0.69 -18.47 -1.10
CA ILE A 10 0.04 -18.12 0.18
C ILE A 10 -0.92 -16.94 0.02
N ILE A 11 -0.56 -15.92 -0.76
CA ILE A 11 -1.49 -14.81 -1.03
C ILE A 11 -2.71 -15.30 -1.82
N LYS A 12 -2.48 -16.13 -2.84
CA LYS A 12 -3.55 -16.70 -3.68
C LYS A 12 -4.43 -17.72 -2.97
N SER A 13 -3.98 -18.33 -1.87
CA SER A 13 -4.82 -19.27 -1.12
C SER A 13 -5.97 -18.57 -0.38
N GLY A 14 -5.97 -17.24 -0.29
CA GLY A 14 -7.03 -16.47 0.39
C GLY A 14 -7.03 -16.63 1.91
N THR A 15 -6.09 -17.40 2.46
CA THR A 15 -5.94 -17.65 3.91
C THR A 15 -5.29 -16.49 4.65
N VAL A 16 -4.94 -15.42 3.92
CA VAL A 16 -4.24 -14.27 4.44
C VAL A 16 -5.23 -13.14 4.63
N GLU A 17 -5.31 -12.66 5.86
CA GLU A 17 -6.19 -11.55 6.20
C GLU A 17 -5.40 -10.25 6.41
N PRO A 18 -5.99 -9.10 6.06
CA PRO A 18 -5.47 -7.81 6.51
C PRO A 18 -5.36 -7.75 8.02
N ARG A 19 -4.41 -6.96 8.54
CA ARG A 19 -4.36 -6.73 9.99
C ARG A 19 -5.69 -6.16 10.50
N PRO A 20 -6.14 -6.55 11.72
CA PRO A 20 -7.35 -6.02 12.31
C PRO A 20 -7.37 -4.48 12.30
N GLY A 21 -8.49 -3.91 11.87
CA GLY A 21 -8.70 -2.47 11.82
C GLY A 21 -8.18 -1.76 10.57
N VAL A 22 -7.37 -2.40 9.73
CA VAL A 22 -6.83 -1.79 8.49
C VAL A 22 -7.94 -1.41 7.51
N LEU A 23 -8.86 -2.35 7.21
CA LEU A 23 -9.95 -2.10 6.27
C LEU A 23 -10.88 -1.00 6.77
N ARG A 24 -11.29 -1.06 8.04
CA ARG A 24 -12.09 0.01 8.70
C ARG A 24 -11.41 1.37 8.54
N LEU A 25 -10.11 1.41 8.82
CA LEU A 25 -9.31 2.62 8.72
C LEU A 25 -9.19 3.17 7.30
N MET A 26 -9.19 2.31 6.28
CA MET A 26 -9.22 2.73 4.87
C MET A 26 -10.60 3.30 4.50
N ASP A 27 -11.66 2.64 4.95
CA ASP A 27 -13.04 3.06 4.68
C ASP A 27 -13.35 4.41 5.34
N GLU A 28 -12.91 4.62 6.58
CA GLU A 28 -13.02 5.91 7.28
C GLU A 28 -12.29 7.05 6.56
N VAL A 29 -11.10 6.78 6.03
CA VAL A 29 -10.32 7.75 5.25
C VAL A 29 -11.03 8.12 3.97
N LYS A 30 -11.48 7.10 3.22
CA LYS A 30 -12.22 7.28 1.98
C LYS A 30 -13.52 8.06 2.23
N GLY A 31 -14.26 7.73 3.29
CA GLY A 31 -15.49 8.42 3.70
C GLY A 31 -15.27 9.87 4.13
N ALA A 32 -14.09 10.19 4.67
CA ALA A 32 -13.69 11.55 5.02
C ALA A 32 -13.15 12.36 3.83
N GLY A 33 -13.13 11.82 2.62
CA GLY A 33 -12.57 12.47 1.43
C GLY A 33 -11.04 12.63 1.48
N ILE A 34 -10.38 11.92 2.41
CA ILE A 34 -8.94 11.95 2.59
C ILE A 34 -8.31 11.02 1.55
N LYS A 35 -7.28 11.50 0.89
CA LYS A 35 -6.61 10.75 -0.17
C LYS A 35 -5.72 9.65 0.42
N LEU A 36 -5.69 8.49 -0.24
CA LEU A 36 -5.04 7.28 0.25
C LEU A 36 -4.06 6.71 -0.77
N ALA A 37 -2.82 6.44 -0.31
CA ALA A 37 -1.81 5.78 -1.12
C ALA A 37 -1.13 4.60 -0.41
N VAL A 38 -0.64 3.63 -1.17
CA VAL A 38 0.14 2.48 -0.67
C VAL A 38 1.58 2.54 -1.20
N CYS A 39 2.59 2.39 -0.34
CA CYS A 39 4.01 2.39 -0.68
C CYS A 39 4.71 1.11 -0.20
N SER A 40 5.15 0.28 -1.14
CA SER A 40 5.87 -0.97 -0.87
C SER A 40 7.27 -0.98 -1.49
N ALA A 41 8.21 -1.69 -0.87
CA ALA A 41 9.52 -1.97 -1.46
C ALA A 41 9.55 -3.24 -2.33
N ALA A 42 8.44 -4.00 -2.38
CA ALA A 42 8.30 -5.21 -3.18
C ALA A 42 8.08 -4.90 -4.67
N THR A 43 8.15 -5.91 -5.53
CA THR A 43 7.87 -5.75 -6.96
C THR A 43 6.41 -5.37 -7.20
N LYS A 44 6.13 -4.64 -8.28
CA LYS A 44 4.78 -4.18 -8.62
C LYS A 44 3.78 -5.31 -8.72
N SER A 45 4.18 -6.42 -9.35
CA SER A 45 3.37 -7.65 -9.44
C SER A 45 3.03 -8.26 -8.09
N SER A 46 3.93 -8.20 -7.11
CA SER A 46 3.69 -8.72 -5.76
C SER A 46 2.74 -7.81 -4.97
N VAL A 47 2.86 -6.50 -5.14
CA VAL A 47 2.00 -5.50 -4.51
C VAL A 47 0.58 -5.61 -5.04
N VAL A 48 0.40 -5.64 -6.37
CA VAL A 48 -0.92 -5.79 -7.00
C VAL A 48 -1.60 -7.07 -6.51
N LEU A 49 -0.89 -8.21 -6.58
CA LEU A 49 -1.42 -9.48 -6.08
C LEU A 49 -1.85 -9.39 -4.61
N CYS A 50 -1.04 -8.75 -3.77
CA CYS A 50 -1.34 -8.58 -2.35
C CYS A 50 -2.58 -7.71 -2.15
N LEU A 51 -2.65 -6.54 -2.78
CA LEU A 51 -3.75 -5.59 -2.62
C LEU A 51 -5.07 -6.17 -3.15
N GLU A 52 -5.07 -6.83 -4.31
CA GLU A 52 -6.28 -7.44 -4.87
C GLU A 52 -6.86 -8.52 -3.95
N ASN A 53 -6.00 -9.38 -3.38
CA ASN A 53 -6.46 -10.47 -2.52
C ASN A 53 -6.81 -10.00 -1.11
N LEU A 54 -6.09 -9.02 -0.56
CA LEU A 54 -6.30 -8.57 0.83
C LEU A 54 -7.38 -7.49 0.96
N LEU A 55 -7.41 -6.53 0.04
CA LEU A 55 -8.35 -5.40 0.11
C LEU A 55 -9.65 -5.69 -0.61
N GLY A 56 -9.60 -6.60 -1.59
CA GLY A 56 -10.61 -6.72 -2.63
C GLY A 56 -10.46 -5.64 -3.69
N LEU A 57 -11.01 -5.94 -4.87
CA LEU A 57 -10.86 -5.11 -6.07
C LEU A 57 -11.44 -3.69 -5.89
N GLU A 58 -12.54 -3.56 -5.14
CA GLU A 58 -13.20 -2.26 -4.90
C GLU A 58 -12.31 -1.28 -4.13
N ARG A 59 -11.69 -1.73 -3.03
CA ARG A 59 -10.79 -0.89 -2.22
C ARG A 59 -9.47 -0.64 -2.93
N PHE A 60 -8.97 -1.62 -3.68
CA PHE A 60 -7.77 -1.44 -4.48
C PHE A 60 -7.96 -0.36 -5.56
N ASN A 61 -9.06 -0.41 -6.30
CA ASN A 61 -9.41 0.63 -7.28
C ASN A 61 -9.78 1.98 -6.63
N GLY A 62 -10.11 1.97 -5.34
CA GLY A 62 -10.37 3.18 -4.55
C GLY A 62 -9.12 3.88 -4.02
N LEU A 63 -7.92 3.34 -4.25
CA LEU A 63 -6.66 4.01 -3.92
C LEU A 63 -6.38 5.13 -4.92
N ASP A 64 -5.94 6.28 -4.42
CA ASP A 64 -5.51 7.39 -5.29
C ASP A 64 -4.14 7.11 -5.91
N CYS A 65 -3.29 6.36 -5.23
CA CYS A 65 -1.98 5.98 -5.72
C CYS A 65 -1.49 4.68 -5.07
N PHE A 66 -0.70 3.89 -5.79
CA PHE A 66 0.20 2.94 -5.16
C PHE A 66 1.57 2.98 -5.84
N LEU A 67 2.62 2.88 -5.04
CA LEU A 67 4.00 2.79 -5.49
C LEU A 67 4.62 1.50 -4.96
N ALA A 68 5.26 0.79 -5.86
CA ALA A 68 6.05 -0.40 -5.58
C ALA A 68 7.55 -0.08 -5.65
N GLY A 69 8.38 -1.03 -5.25
CA GLY A 69 9.84 -0.90 -5.28
C GLY A 69 10.43 -0.74 -6.68
N ASP A 70 9.64 -1.06 -7.71
CA ASP A 70 10.02 -0.87 -9.12
C ASP A 70 9.70 0.55 -9.62
N ASP A 71 8.84 1.30 -8.91
CA ASP A 71 8.46 2.68 -9.26
C ASP A 71 9.46 3.72 -8.69
N VAL A 72 10.48 3.29 -7.94
CA VAL A 72 11.51 4.14 -7.35
C VAL A 72 12.91 3.59 -7.56
N LYS A 73 13.88 4.49 -7.79
CA LYS A 73 15.30 4.10 -7.94
C LYS A 73 15.92 3.64 -6.61
N MET A 74 15.59 4.32 -5.51
CA MET A 74 16.10 4.03 -4.18
C MET A 74 15.02 3.33 -3.36
N LYS A 75 15.34 2.16 -2.81
CA LYS A 75 14.43 1.39 -1.95
C LYS A 75 14.58 1.84 -0.50
N LYS A 76 13.56 1.54 0.32
CA LYS A 76 13.56 1.78 1.77
C LYS A 76 14.88 1.26 2.40
N PRO A 77 15.49 2.00 3.34
CA PRO A 77 14.93 3.08 4.15
C PRO A 77 14.90 4.47 3.49
N ASP A 78 15.33 4.61 2.24
CA ASP A 78 15.25 5.88 1.51
C ASP A 78 13.79 6.41 1.45
N PRO A 79 13.56 7.69 1.73
CA PRO A 79 12.23 8.27 1.80
C PRO A 79 11.60 8.57 0.42
N SER A 80 12.34 8.37 -0.68
CA SER A 80 11.91 8.73 -2.04
C SER A 80 10.52 8.20 -2.40
N ILE A 81 10.19 6.96 -2.00
CA ILE A 81 8.87 6.38 -2.29
C ILE A 81 7.73 7.10 -1.57
N TYR A 82 7.98 7.65 -0.38
CA TYR A 82 6.97 8.41 0.36
C TYR A 82 6.85 9.82 -0.21
N ILE A 83 7.97 10.44 -0.56
CA ILE A 83 7.99 11.77 -1.20
C ILE A 83 7.27 11.72 -2.54
N THR A 84 7.51 10.70 -3.36
CA THR A 84 6.83 10.53 -4.65
C THR A 84 5.34 10.29 -4.46
N ALA A 85 4.93 9.43 -3.53
CA ALA A 85 3.51 9.22 -3.24
C ALA A 85 2.84 10.50 -2.75
N ALA A 86 3.47 11.21 -1.81
CA ALA A 86 2.97 12.49 -1.33
C ALA A 86 2.81 13.48 -2.48
N LYS A 87 3.79 13.60 -3.40
CA LYS A 87 3.66 14.45 -4.59
C LYS A 87 2.47 14.07 -5.47
N VAL A 88 2.30 12.78 -5.79
CA VAL A 88 1.18 12.29 -6.62
C VAL A 88 -0.17 12.63 -5.98
N VAL A 89 -0.25 12.51 -4.65
CA VAL A 89 -1.49 12.72 -3.90
C VAL A 89 -1.74 14.20 -3.59
N SER A 90 -0.70 15.00 -3.39
CA SER A 90 -0.78 16.44 -3.09
C SER A 90 -0.95 17.31 -4.34
N THR A 91 -0.60 16.83 -5.54
CA THR A 91 -0.92 17.56 -6.80
C THR A 91 -2.42 17.77 -7.03
N THR A 92 -3.26 17.14 -6.21
CA THR A 92 -4.71 17.35 -6.17
C THR A 92 -5.21 18.35 -5.11
N GLY A 93 -4.32 19.11 -4.45
CA GLY A 93 -4.68 20.26 -3.59
C GLY A 93 -4.71 20.01 -2.08
N ALA A 94 -3.96 19.01 -1.60
CA ALA A 94 -4.07 18.52 -0.23
C ALA A 94 -2.81 18.83 0.61
N ASP A 95 -3.02 19.53 1.74
CA ASP A 95 -1.99 20.04 2.66
C ASP A 95 -1.77 19.07 3.84
N HIS A 96 -0.55 18.54 3.95
CA HIS A 96 -0.04 17.61 4.98
C HIS A 96 -0.48 16.13 4.92
N VAL A 97 0.55 15.28 5.00
CA VAL A 97 0.48 13.83 4.74
C VAL A 97 1.32 13.07 5.77
N GLU A 98 0.69 12.41 6.74
CA GLU A 98 1.36 11.32 7.46
C GLU A 98 0.34 10.39 8.13
N LEU A 99 0.42 9.10 7.81
CA LEU A 99 0.00 8.04 8.73
C LEU A 99 0.75 6.75 8.42
N TYR A 100 0.86 5.87 9.41
CA TYR A 100 1.66 4.65 9.37
C TYR A 100 0.78 3.43 9.59
N LEU A 101 0.60 2.61 8.56
CA LEU A 101 -0.01 1.29 8.72
C LEU A 101 0.90 0.24 8.08
N ARG A 102 1.43 -0.67 8.91
CA ARG A 102 2.12 -1.88 8.44
C ARG A 102 1.06 -2.91 8.06
N PHE A 103 0.91 -3.14 6.77
CA PHE A 103 -0.16 -3.97 6.22
C PHE A 103 0.03 -5.45 6.50
N PHE A 104 1.27 -5.91 6.53
CA PHE A 104 1.53 -7.33 6.37
C PHE A 104 2.91 -7.73 6.89
N GLN A 105 3.03 -8.96 7.40
CA GLN A 105 4.32 -9.54 7.78
C GLN A 105 4.33 -11.04 7.47
N ILE A 106 4.57 -11.39 6.20
CA ILE A 106 5.14 -12.70 5.84
C ILE A 106 6.57 -12.43 5.40
N GLY A 107 7.52 -12.65 6.31
CA GLY A 107 8.91 -12.22 6.11
C GLY A 107 9.07 -10.68 6.15
N ARG A 108 10.29 -10.17 5.96
CA ARG A 108 10.72 -8.76 6.16
C ARG A 108 10.09 -7.72 5.20
N VAL A 109 8.90 -7.94 4.66
CA VAL A 109 8.23 -6.97 3.76
C VAL A 109 7.47 -5.95 4.62
N ASN A 110 7.94 -4.69 4.60
CA ASN A 110 7.33 -3.59 5.32
C ASN A 110 6.59 -2.66 4.34
N ASP A 111 5.30 -2.90 4.15
CA ASP A 111 4.43 -2.05 3.34
C ASP A 111 3.85 -0.92 4.20
N LEU A 112 3.86 0.30 3.66
CA LEU A 112 3.39 1.51 4.34
C LEU A 112 2.20 2.10 3.58
N ILE A 113 1.11 2.41 4.26
CA ILE A 113 0.08 3.30 3.71
C ILE A 113 0.37 4.74 4.07
N VAL A 114 0.17 5.64 3.10
CA VAL A 114 0.31 7.08 3.21
C VAL A 114 -1.08 7.72 3.11
N ARG A 115 -1.41 8.65 4.02
CA ARG A 115 -2.68 9.39 4.04
C ARG A 115 -2.46 10.87 3.89
N CYS A 116 -3.23 11.53 3.05
CA CYS A 116 -3.12 12.96 2.77
C CYS A 116 -4.47 13.64 3.04
N ARG A 117 -4.51 14.61 3.96
CA ARG A 117 -5.72 15.41 4.26
C ARG A 117 -5.78 16.63 3.35
N ASN A 118 -7.00 17.02 3.03
CA ASN A 118 -7.30 18.30 2.38
C ASN A 118 -7.44 19.41 3.41
#